data_AF-A0A523J6J5-F1
#
_entry.id   AF-A0A523J6J5-F1
#
_cell.length_a   1.000
_cell.length_b   1.000
_cell.length_c   1.000
_cell.angle_alpha   90.00
_cell.angle_beta   90.00
_cell.angle_gamma   90.00
#
_symmetry.space_group_name_H-M   'P 1'
#
loop_
_entity.id
_entity.type
_entity.pdbx_description
1 polymer ?
#
loop_
_entity_poly.entity_id
_entity_poly.type
_entity_poly.pdbx_seq_one_letter_code
_entity_poly.pdbx_strand_id
1 'polypeptide(L)'
;MGSNLKKINSLIESCRQLLSNFLTAPYDFYPQIEKLFDSLFVESDKLNLVAFKSSLAELYRDLQIFDETLGKLHYTDPDSLEEAKLFISGGFLDISSYLSDLKKHPDGQELKEKNAQKLTLLKDWMAEFQLSIPQDIPEEVEEANIERFIIFKLGEDNFAINENIIQEILHVNLDDLNAIEDPHFKAMVKYRENQILIWNRGALLGENFQAGNEEVKIILVGSRVGTYLGLEVDKILKIQELDTNLFTSIEDITGPSYQGAIQFLTLFEDSPLFIIGWRTDAFIKDLIPIHLLGDAR
;
A
#
# COMPACT_ATOMS: atom_id res chain seq x y z
N MET A 1 -16.68 26.44 8.71
CA MET A 1 -16.52 25.51 9.84
C MET A 1 -17.59 24.42 9.90
N GLY A 2 -18.89 24.77 9.87
CA GLY A 2 -19.98 23.78 10.03
C GLY A 2 -20.07 22.66 8.99
N SER A 3 -19.73 22.90 7.72
CA SER A 3 -19.76 21.87 6.66
C SER A 3 -18.62 20.85 6.81
N ASN A 4 -17.38 21.30 7.02
CA ASN A 4 -16.23 20.41 7.25
C ASN A 4 -16.37 19.56 8.53
N LEU A 5 -16.94 20.12 9.60
CA LEU A 5 -17.26 19.34 10.81
C LEU A 5 -18.31 18.24 10.55
N LYS A 6 -19.31 18.48 9.69
CA LYS A 6 -20.25 17.43 9.27
C LYS A 6 -19.52 16.33 8.49
N LYS A 7 -18.57 16.71 7.64
CA LYS A 7 -17.76 15.76 6.86
C LYS A 7 -16.88 14.89 7.76
N ILE A 8 -16.18 15.47 8.74
CA ILE A 8 -15.41 14.69 9.74
C ILE A 8 -16.32 13.73 10.51
N ASN A 9 -17.50 14.17 10.96
CA ASN A 9 -18.45 13.28 11.64
C ASN A 9 -18.91 12.12 10.75
N SER A 10 -19.16 12.39 9.47
CA SER A 10 -19.51 11.34 8.51
C SER A 10 -18.40 10.31 8.32
N LEU A 11 -17.14 10.75 8.26
CA LEU A 11 -15.99 9.86 8.14
C LEU A 11 -15.81 8.96 9.37
N ILE A 12 -16.00 9.49 10.57
CA ILE A 12 -15.95 8.70 11.81
C ILE A 12 -17.05 7.66 11.85
N GLU A 13 -18.25 8.00 11.37
CA GLU A 13 -19.34 7.03 11.30
C GLU A 13 -19.03 5.92 10.29
N SER A 14 -18.37 6.24 9.17
CA SER A 14 -17.84 5.23 8.25
C SER A 14 -16.79 4.33 8.92
N CYS A 15 -15.90 4.87 9.75
CA CYS A 15 -14.94 4.07 10.52
C CYS A 15 -15.65 3.09 11.48
N ARG A 16 -16.71 3.54 12.15
CA ARG A 16 -17.54 2.68 13.02
C ARG A 16 -18.25 1.58 12.25
N GLN A 17 -18.74 1.89 11.06
CA GLN A 17 -19.39 0.89 10.22
C GLN A 17 -18.40 -0.18 9.75
N LEU A 18 -17.17 0.20 9.37
CA LEU A 18 -16.11 -0.75 9.08
C LEU A 18 -15.82 -1.63 10.29
N LEU A 19 -15.75 -1.03 11.48
CA LEU A 19 -15.52 -1.78 12.70
C LEU A 19 -16.63 -2.81 12.99
N SER A 20 -17.88 -2.48 12.68
CA SER A 20 -18.99 -3.44 12.87
C SER A 20 -18.85 -4.70 12.01
N ASN A 21 -18.11 -4.60 10.90
CA ASN A 21 -17.81 -5.71 9.99
C ASN A 21 -16.46 -6.39 10.28
N PHE A 22 -15.70 -5.92 11.28
CA PHE A 22 -14.34 -6.38 11.54
C PHE A 22 -14.25 -7.89 11.75
N LEU A 23 -15.11 -8.47 12.60
CA LEU A 23 -15.09 -9.91 12.87
C LEU A 23 -15.42 -10.78 11.65
N THR A 24 -16.17 -10.23 10.69
CA THR A 24 -16.62 -10.97 9.50
C THR A 24 -15.62 -10.88 8.35
N ALA A 25 -14.80 -9.84 8.31
CA ALA A 25 -13.82 -9.59 7.25
C ALA A 25 -12.62 -8.80 7.79
N PRO A 26 -11.82 -9.37 8.71
CA PRO A 26 -10.76 -8.61 9.38
C PRO A 26 -9.63 -8.22 8.43
N TYR A 27 -9.34 -9.04 7.41
CA TYR A 27 -8.37 -8.76 6.35
C TYR A 27 -8.73 -7.54 5.49
N ASP A 28 -10.02 -7.26 5.32
CA ASP A 28 -10.49 -6.13 4.52
C ASP A 28 -10.56 -4.83 5.32
N PHE A 29 -10.44 -4.91 6.66
CA PHE A 29 -10.64 -3.78 7.54
C PHE A 29 -9.54 -2.72 7.38
N TYR A 30 -8.26 -3.12 7.43
CA TYR A 30 -7.15 -2.18 7.45
C TYR A 30 -6.97 -1.37 6.17
N PRO A 31 -7.00 -1.98 4.96
CA PRO A 31 -6.94 -1.21 3.72
C PRO A 31 -8.10 -0.21 3.57
N GLN A 32 -9.24 -0.46 4.22
CA GLN A 32 -10.39 0.45 4.23
C GLN A 32 -10.28 1.54 5.30
N ILE A 33 -9.77 1.20 6.49
CA ILE A 33 -9.60 2.16 7.59
C ILE A 33 -8.52 3.19 7.25
N GLU A 34 -7.43 2.79 6.61
CA GLU A 34 -6.35 3.68 6.15
C GLU A 34 -6.88 4.82 5.28
N LYS A 35 -7.68 4.49 4.25
CA LYS A 35 -8.28 5.49 3.34
C LYS A 35 -9.18 6.49 4.08
N LEU A 36 -9.87 6.04 5.13
CA LEU A 36 -10.70 6.92 5.95
C LEU A 36 -9.83 7.82 6.84
N PHE A 37 -8.73 7.31 7.39
CA PHE A 37 -7.77 8.12 8.16
C PHE A 37 -7.09 9.19 7.31
N ASP A 38 -6.68 8.89 6.08
CA ASP A 38 -6.17 9.89 5.14
C ASP A 38 -7.17 11.03 4.94
N SER A 39 -8.43 10.67 4.74
CA SER A 39 -9.52 11.63 4.58
C SER A 39 -9.75 12.45 5.85
N LEU A 40 -9.65 11.84 7.03
CA LEU A 40 -9.77 12.50 8.33
C LEU A 40 -8.62 13.48 8.57
N PHE A 41 -7.38 13.11 8.25
CA PHE A 41 -6.22 14.00 8.36
C PHE A 41 -6.38 15.23 7.49
N VAL A 42 -6.75 15.06 6.21
CA VAL A 42 -6.98 16.17 5.27
C VAL A 42 -8.07 17.12 5.76
N GLU A 43 -9.19 16.59 6.26
CA GLU A 43 -10.27 17.44 6.77
C GLU A 43 -9.93 18.11 8.11
N SER A 44 -9.11 17.46 8.95
CA SER A 44 -8.60 18.05 10.19
C SER A 44 -7.69 19.25 9.94
N ASP A 45 -6.82 19.16 8.93
CA ASP A 45 -5.90 20.22 8.53
C ASP A 45 -6.66 21.45 8.02
N LYS A 46 -7.71 21.25 7.21
CA LYS A 46 -8.58 22.34 6.73
C LYS A 46 -9.25 23.13 7.85
N LEU A 47 -9.37 22.54 9.04
CA LEU A 47 -9.97 23.15 10.22
C LEU A 47 -8.95 23.57 11.28
N ASN A 48 -7.65 23.39 11.04
CA ASN A 48 -6.57 23.66 11.99
C ASN A 48 -6.78 22.94 13.35
N LEU A 49 -7.32 21.72 13.34
CA LEU A 49 -7.61 20.96 14.56
C LEU A 49 -6.36 20.21 15.05
N VAL A 50 -5.32 20.94 15.47
CA VAL A 50 -4.00 20.36 15.82
C VAL A 50 -4.10 19.25 16.87
N ALA A 51 -4.86 19.47 17.94
CA ALA A 51 -5.02 18.47 19.00
C ALA A 51 -5.78 17.22 18.52
N PHE A 52 -6.80 17.41 17.69
CA PHE A 52 -7.56 16.30 17.07
C PHE A 52 -6.67 15.46 16.16
N LYS A 53 -5.86 16.14 15.34
CA LYS A 53 -4.91 15.50 14.43
C LYS A 53 -3.88 14.65 15.19
N SER A 54 -3.37 15.17 16.31
CA SER A 54 -2.46 14.42 17.18
C SER A 54 -3.11 13.13 17.70
N SER A 55 -4.34 13.23 18.22
CA SER A 55 -5.07 12.05 18.71
C SER A 55 -5.44 11.06 17.60
N LEU A 56 -5.73 11.55 16.38
CA LEU A 56 -5.92 10.69 15.21
C LEU A 56 -4.63 9.95 14.83
N ALA A 57 -3.49 10.63 14.87
CA ALA A 57 -2.20 10.02 14.54
C ALA A 57 -1.81 8.92 15.53
N GLU A 58 -2.07 9.13 16.82
CA GLU A 58 -1.86 8.10 17.84
C GLU A 58 -2.79 6.91 17.63
N LEU A 59 -4.11 7.12 17.48
CA LEU A 59 -5.04 6.02 17.22
C LEU A 59 -4.68 5.24 15.95
N TYR A 60 -4.26 5.94 14.88
CA TYR A 60 -3.87 5.30 13.63
C TYR A 60 -2.62 4.43 13.81
N ARG A 61 -1.62 4.92 14.56
CA ARG A 61 -0.43 4.13 14.89
C ARG A 61 -0.79 2.89 15.70
N ASP A 62 -1.67 3.03 16.68
CA ASP A 62 -2.09 1.90 17.51
C ASP A 62 -2.86 0.86 16.69
N LEU A 63 -3.69 1.32 15.73
CA LEU A 63 -4.31 0.46 14.73
C LEU A 63 -3.26 -0.27 13.88
N GLN A 64 -2.21 0.38 13.38
CA GLN A 64 -1.17 -0.30 12.60
C GLN A 64 -0.46 -1.40 13.39
N ILE A 65 -0.07 -1.12 14.64
CA ILE A 65 0.52 -2.12 15.54
C ILE A 65 -0.44 -3.29 15.75
N PHE A 66 -1.72 -2.99 15.87
CA PHE A 66 -2.77 -3.98 16.06
C PHE A 66 -2.98 -4.85 14.80
N ASP A 67 -2.85 -4.28 13.60
CA ASP A 67 -2.87 -5.00 12.33
C ASP A 67 -1.73 -6.01 12.24
N GLU A 68 -0.51 -5.54 12.50
CA GLU A 68 0.70 -6.36 12.50
C GLU A 68 0.55 -7.52 13.48
N THR A 69 0.01 -7.24 14.68
CA THR A 69 -0.19 -8.26 15.73
C THR A 69 -1.21 -9.31 15.29
N LEU A 70 -2.34 -8.91 14.70
CA LEU A 70 -3.33 -9.86 14.23
C LEU A 70 -2.91 -10.61 12.96
N GLY A 71 -2.12 -9.97 12.10
CA GLY A 71 -1.50 -10.58 10.94
C GLY A 71 -0.65 -11.79 11.34
N LYS A 72 0.15 -11.66 12.42
CA LYS A 72 0.93 -12.75 13.02
C LYS A 72 0.07 -13.89 13.57
N LEU A 73 -1.14 -13.57 14.04
CA LEU A 73 -2.14 -14.57 14.47
C LEU A 73 -2.99 -15.09 13.30
N HIS A 74 -2.66 -14.72 12.06
CA HIS A 74 -3.43 -14.99 10.85
C HIS A 74 -4.92 -14.66 10.99
N TYR A 75 -5.29 -13.70 11.84
CA TYR A 75 -6.67 -13.37 12.18
C TYR A 75 -7.53 -14.62 12.48
N THR A 76 -6.94 -15.66 13.06
CA THR A 76 -7.64 -16.93 13.31
C THR A 76 -8.15 -17.05 14.74
N ASP A 77 -7.59 -16.29 15.69
CA ASP A 77 -7.96 -16.36 17.09
C ASP A 77 -9.21 -15.48 17.39
N PRO A 78 -10.37 -16.09 17.69
CA PRO A 78 -11.61 -15.34 17.90
C PRO A 78 -11.58 -14.42 19.12
N ASP A 79 -10.85 -14.81 20.17
CA ASP A 79 -10.76 -14.03 21.42
C ASP A 79 -9.93 -12.76 21.18
N SER A 80 -8.77 -12.88 20.52
CA SER A 80 -7.98 -11.72 20.07
C SER A 80 -8.75 -10.80 19.12
N LEU A 81 -9.59 -11.36 18.23
CA LEU A 81 -10.45 -10.58 17.32
C LEU A 81 -11.63 -9.88 18.02
N GLU A 82 -12.13 -10.40 19.13
CA GLU A 82 -13.15 -9.70 19.91
C GLU A 82 -12.51 -8.61 20.77
N GLU A 83 -11.36 -8.87 21.39
CA GLU A 83 -10.57 -7.87 22.13
C GLU A 83 -10.14 -6.71 21.22
N ALA A 84 -9.67 -7.02 20.00
CA ALA A 84 -9.46 -6.08 18.91
C ALA A 84 -10.62 -5.12 18.71
N LYS A 85 -11.80 -5.69 18.49
CA LYS A 85 -12.99 -4.94 18.13
C LYS A 85 -13.41 -4.04 19.29
N LEU A 86 -13.32 -4.54 20.52
CA LEU A 86 -13.58 -3.77 21.72
C LEU A 86 -12.61 -2.57 21.82
N PHE A 87 -11.32 -2.80 21.63
CA PHE A 87 -10.29 -1.76 21.63
C PHE A 87 -10.59 -0.65 20.62
N ILE A 88 -10.78 -1.03 19.35
CA ILE A 88 -11.01 -0.08 18.27
C ILE A 88 -12.35 0.67 18.49
N SER A 89 -13.36 -0.01 19.04
CA SER A 89 -14.65 0.62 19.36
C SER A 89 -14.52 1.70 20.43
N GLY A 90 -13.69 1.47 21.45
CA GLY A 90 -13.38 2.44 22.50
C GLY A 90 -12.70 3.68 21.94
N GLY A 91 -11.66 3.49 21.11
CA GLY A 91 -10.95 4.60 20.45
C GLY A 91 -11.87 5.49 19.61
N PHE A 92 -12.77 4.91 18.81
CA PHE A 92 -13.73 5.69 18.03
C PHE A 92 -14.83 6.36 18.86
N LEU A 93 -15.20 5.77 20.01
CA LEU A 93 -16.13 6.40 20.95
C LEU A 93 -15.52 7.70 21.51
N ASP A 94 -14.23 7.66 21.83
CA ASP A 94 -13.48 8.79 22.38
C ASP A 94 -13.33 9.94 21.38
N ILE A 95 -13.03 9.63 20.11
CA ILE A 95 -12.97 10.63 19.03
C ILE A 95 -14.36 11.28 18.81
N SER A 96 -15.44 10.51 18.86
CA SER A 96 -16.79 11.06 18.70
C SER A 96 -17.19 11.94 19.87
N SER A 97 -16.81 11.58 21.11
CA SER A 97 -17.00 12.43 22.28
C SER A 97 -16.22 13.73 22.13
N TYR A 98 -14.96 13.64 21.71
CA TYR A 98 -14.11 14.80 21.45
C TYR A 98 -14.75 15.78 20.47
N LEU A 99 -15.32 15.32 19.36
CA LEU A 99 -16.00 16.21 18.40
C LEU A 99 -17.30 16.81 18.92
N SER A 100 -18.01 16.08 19.80
CA SER A 100 -19.20 16.60 20.48
C SER A 100 -18.82 17.70 21.47
N ASP A 101 -17.73 17.52 22.20
CA ASP A 101 -17.23 18.47 23.20
C ASP A 101 -16.58 19.69 22.53
N LEU A 102 -15.88 19.52 21.42
CA LEU A 102 -15.30 20.63 20.63
C LEU A 102 -16.38 21.54 20.02
N LYS A 103 -17.60 21.03 19.78
CA LYS A 103 -18.77 21.87 19.43
C LYS A 103 -19.28 22.70 20.62
N LYS A 104 -19.06 22.25 21.85
CA LYS A 104 -19.57 22.90 23.08
C LYS A 104 -18.54 23.80 23.76
N HIS A 105 -17.25 23.44 23.69
CA HIS A 105 -16.14 24.07 24.40
C HIS A 105 -14.90 24.18 23.48
N PRO A 106 -14.78 25.26 22.67
CA PRO A 106 -13.72 25.41 21.67
C PRO A 106 -12.32 25.68 22.27
N ASP A 107 -12.22 26.11 23.54
CA ASP A 107 -10.95 26.56 24.15
C ASP A 107 -10.03 25.42 24.66
N GLY A 108 -10.40 24.16 24.43
CA GLY A 108 -9.46 23.05 24.20
C GLY A 108 -8.58 22.52 25.35
N GLN A 109 -8.49 23.19 26.50
CA GLN A 109 -7.55 22.80 27.56
C GLN A 109 -8.02 21.56 28.35
N GLU A 110 -9.28 21.55 28.79
CA GLU A 110 -9.90 20.39 29.46
C GLU A 110 -9.99 19.17 28.52
N LEU A 111 -10.16 19.42 27.22
CA LEU A 111 -10.16 18.39 26.17
C LEU A 111 -8.77 17.75 26.00
N LYS A 112 -7.69 18.52 26.09
CA LYS A 112 -6.31 18.00 26.00
C LYS A 112 -6.00 17.06 27.17
N GLU A 113 -6.39 17.43 28.39
CA GLU A 113 -6.15 16.62 29.58
C GLU A 113 -6.94 15.31 29.57
N LYS A 114 -8.23 15.37 29.19
CA LYS A 114 -9.07 14.18 29.03
C LYS A 114 -8.52 13.24 27.94
N ASN A 115 -8.01 13.76 26.84
CA ASN A 115 -7.39 12.95 25.79
C ASN A 115 -6.07 12.29 26.26
N ALA A 116 -5.21 13.03 26.94
CA ALA A 116 -3.94 12.50 27.44
C ALA A 116 -4.15 11.33 28.41
N GLN A 117 -5.15 11.42 29.29
CA GLN A 117 -5.52 10.34 30.20
C GLN A 117 -6.00 9.09 29.46
N LYS A 118 -6.83 9.27 28.43
CA LYS A 118 -7.34 8.17 27.60
C LYS A 118 -6.26 7.48 26.78
N LEU A 119 -5.35 8.25 26.18
CA LEU A 119 -4.16 7.73 25.49
C LEU A 119 -3.23 6.96 26.41
N THR A 120 -3.12 7.37 27.67
CA THR A 120 -2.33 6.65 28.66
C THR A 120 -2.97 5.29 28.96
N LEU A 121 -4.28 5.26 29.22
CA LEU A 121 -5.02 4.01 29.41
C LEU A 121 -4.91 3.06 28.20
N LEU A 122 -4.93 3.62 26.99
CA LEU A 122 -4.79 2.88 25.75
C LEU A 122 -3.40 2.21 25.65
N LYS A 123 -2.33 2.94 25.99
CA LYS A 123 -0.95 2.43 25.99
C LYS A 123 -0.74 1.35 27.05
N ASP A 124 -1.26 1.57 28.25
CA ASP A 124 -1.14 0.61 29.35
C ASP A 124 -1.84 -0.71 28.98
N TRP A 125 -3.03 -0.63 28.38
CA TRP A 125 -3.75 -1.82 27.92
C TRP A 125 -3.06 -2.53 26.75
N MET A 126 -2.50 -1.80 25.77
CA MET A 126 -1.72 -2.43 24.68
C MET A 126 -0.50 -3.18 25.20
N ALA A 127 0.18 -2.64 26.21
CA ALA A 127 1.28 -3.33 26.86
C ALA A 127 0.80 -4.61 27.56
N GLU A 128 -0.35 -4.58 28.24
CA GLU A 128 -0.96 -5.77 28.84
C GLU A 128 -1.39 -6.82 27.80
N PHE A 129 -1.97 -6.39 26.68
CA PHE A 129 -2.36 -7.28 25.58
C PHE A 129 -1.14 -7.94 24.92
N GLN A 130 -0.07 -7.18 24.66
CA GLN A 130 1.19 -7.76 24.16
C GLN A 130 1.78 -8.80 25.11
N LEU A 131 1.59 -8.62 26.42
CA LEU A 131 2.03 -9.58 27.44
C LEU A 131 1.10 -10.78 27.58
N SER A 132 -0.18 -10.69 27.17
CA SER A 132 -1.15 -11.79 27.21
C SER A 132 -1.06 -12.74 26.02
N ILE A 133 -0.41 -12.30 24.94
CA ILE A 133 -0.10 -13.16 23.79
C ILE A 133 0.85 -14.28 24.26
N PRO A 134 0.51 -15.57 24.05
CA PRO A 134 1.34 -16.69 24.51
C PRO A 134 2.77 -16.59 23.96
N GLN A 135 3.76 -16.54 24.85
CA GLN A 135 5.19 -16.52 24.44
C GLN A 135 5.68 -17.86 23.87
N ASP A 136 4.84 -18.89 23.94
CA ASP A 136 5.05 -20.21 23.34
C ASP A 136 4.36 -20.36 21.97
N ILE A 137 3.78 -19.28 21.41
CA ILE A 137 3.74 -19.18 19.95
C ILE A 137 5.21 -19.30 19.55
N PRO A 138 5.60 -20.28 18.73
CA PRO A 138 6.98 -20.40 18.29
C PRO A 138 7.42 -19.00 17.91
N GLU A 139 8.50 -18.48 18.54
CA GLU A 139 9.23 -17.35 17.95
C GLU A 139 9.21 -17.65 16.46
N GLU A 140 8.58 -16.79 15.66
CA GLU A 140 8.74 -16.86 14.22
C GLU A 140 10.22 -17.10 14.03
N VAL A 141 10.57 -18.30 13.56
CA VAL A 141 11.87 -18.56 12.96
C VAL A 141 11.98 -17.40 12.01
N GLU A 142 12.79 -16.36 12.34
CA GLU A 142 12.86 -15.07 11.66
C GLU A 142 12.26 -15.27 10.29
N GLU A 143 10.96 -14.95 10.10
CA GLU A 143 10.29 -15.38 8.87
C GLU A 143 11.18 -14.83 7.80
N ALA A 144 11.85 -15.74 7.09
CA ALA A 144 12.97 -15.31 6.30
C ALA A 144 12.32 -14.30 5.37
N ASN A 145 12.80 -13.06 5.36
CA ASN A 145 12.26 -11.95 4.56
C ASN A 145 12.57 -12.21 3.08
N ILE A 146 12.51 -13.47 2.69
CA ILE A 146 12.86 -14.10 1.46
C ILE A 146 11.59 -14.11 0.64
N GLU A 147 11.53 -13.21 -0.31
CA GLU A 147 10.49 -13.20 -1.33
C GLU A 147 11.07 -13.71 -2.65
N ARG A 148 10.20 -14.23 -3.52
CA ARG A 148 10.60 -14.68 -4.85
C ARG A 148 10.48 -13.55 -5.85
N PHE A 149 11.56 -13.32 -6.60
CA PHE A 149 11.64 -12.29 -7.62
C PHE A 149 11.98 -12.89 -8.97
N ILE A 150 11.40 -12.33 -10.03
CA ILE A 150 11.85 -12.57 -11.40
C ILE A 150 12.93 -11.54 -11.71
N ILE A 151 14.13 -12.04 -11.98
CA ILE A 151 15.30 -11.23 -12.34
C ILE A 151 15.41 -11.18 -13.87
N PHE A 152 15.56 -9.98 -14.41
CA PHE A 152 15.61 -9.73 -15.84
C PHE A 152 16.56 -8.58 -16.19
N LYS A 153 16.88 -8.44 -17.48
CA LYS A 153 17.72 -7.39 -18.01
C LYS A 153 16.95 -6.33 -18.77
N LEU A 154 17.41 -5.09 -18.61
CA LEU A 154 17.10 -3.96 -19.47
C LEU A 154 18.43 -3.28 -19.83
N GLY A 155 18.88 -3.44 -21.08
CA GLY A 155 20.22 -3.07 -21.50
C GLY A 155 21.28 -3.89 -20.75
N GLU A 156 22.21 -3.19 -20.10
CA GLU A 156 23.28 -3.81 -19.31
C GLU A 156 22.90 -4.04 -17.85
N ASP A 157 21.80 -3.45 -17.39
CA ASP A 157 21.41 -3.42 -15.98
C ASP A 157 20.47 -4.57 -15.61
N ASN A 158 20.56 -5.02 -14.35
CA ASN A 158 19.72 -6.06 -13.79
C ASN A 158 18.57 -5.45 -12.99
N PHE A 159 17.37 -5.97 -13.24
CA PHE A 159 16.15 -5.56 -12.57
C PHE A 159 15.46 -6.78 -11.97
N ALA A 160 14.64 -6.53 -10.95
CA ALA A 160 13.79 -7.54 -10.37
C ALA A 160 12.40 -7.00 -10.08
N ILE A 161 11.42 -7.89 -10.17
CA ILE A 161 10.03 -7.63 -9.80
C ILE A 161 9.51 -8.84 -9.02
N ASN A 162 8.75 -8.58 -7.95
CA ASN A 162 8.22 -9.64 -7.09
C ASN A 162 7.31 -10.57 -7.92
N GLU A 163 7.50 -11.88 -7.80
CA GLU A 163 6.76 -12.89 -8.57
C GLU A 163 5.25 -12.86 -8.28
N ASN A 164 4.85 -12.50 -7.06
CA ASN A 164 3.45 -12.51 -6.61
C ASN A 164 2.55 -11.51 -7.36
N ILE A 165 3.12 -10.48 -7.97
CA ILE A 165 2.35 -9.51 -8.77
C ILE A 165 2.32 -9.86 -10.26
N ILE A 166 3.11 -10.85 -10.69
CA ILE A 166 3.20 -11.29 -12.08
C ILE A 166 2.13 -12.33 -12.35
N GLN A 167 1.38 -12.12 -13.42
CA GLN A 167 0.35 -13.04 -13.86
C GLN A 167 0.90 -14.05 -14.87
N GLU A 168 1.70 -13.59 -15.83
CA GLU A 168 2.25 -14.42 -16.90
C GLU A 168 3.46 -13.73 -17.55
N ILE A 169 4.34 -14.50 -18.21
CA ILE A 169 5.39 -13.97 -19.08
C ILE A 169 5.06 -14.36 -20.51
N LEU A 170 4.82 -13.37 -21.37
CA LEU A 170 4.52 -13.56 -22.77
C LEU A 170 5.77 -13.44 -23.64
N HIS A 171 5.81 -14.25 -24.68
CA HIS A 171 6.70 -14.06 -25.82
C HIS A 171 5.85 -13.46 -26.94
N VAL A 172 6.15 -12.23 -27.34
CA VAL A 172 5.35 -11.47 -28.30
C VAL A 172 6.27 -10.99 -29.41
N ASN A 173 5.86 -11.18 -30.67
CA ASN A 173 6.60 -10.59 -31.77
C ASN A 173 6.36 -9.08 -31.78
N LEU A 174 7.41 -8.30 -32.02
CA LEU A 174 7.31 -6.85 -32.10
C LEU A 174 6.26 -6.38 -33.13
N ASP A 175 6.06 -7.16 -34.20
CA ASP A 175 5.06 -6.89 -35.24
C ASP A 175 3.60 -7.02 -34.75
N ASP A 176 3.37 -7.71 -33.63
CA ASP A 176 2.04 -7.86 -33.02
C ASP A 176 1.68 -6.66 -32.11
N LEU A 177 2.64 -5.75 -31.87
CA LEU A 177 2.46 -4.57 -31.04
C LEU A 177 1.85 -3.43 -31.86
N ASN A 178 0.68 -2.95 -31.44
CA ASN A 178 0.08 -1.76 -32.02
C ASN A 178 0.60 -0.54 -31.28
N ALA A 179 1.42 0.29 -31.94
CA ALA A 179 1.90 1.53 -31.35
C ALA A 179 0.73 2.45 -30.97
N ILE A 180 0.86 3.14 -29.84
CA ILE A 180 -0.13 4.13 -29.37
C ILE A 180 0.57 5.46 -29.07
N GLU A 181 -0.15 6.56 -29.27
CA GLU A 181 0.35 7.90 -28.97
C GLU A 181 0.08 8.24 -27.50
N ASP A 182 0.94 7.77 -26.60
CA ASP A 182 0.88 8.07 -25.17
C ASP A 182 2.28 8.22 -24.55
N PRO A 183 2.51 9.16 -23.62
CA PRO A 183 3.81 9.33 -22.99
C PRO A 183 4.20 8.16 -22.07
N HIS A 184 3.24 7.49 -21.44
CA HIS A 184 3.45 6.42 -20.47
C HIS A 184 3.39 5.02 -21.10
N PHE A 185 2.68 4.87 -22.22
CA PHE A 185 2.53 3.60 -22.91
C PHE A 185 3.07 3.66 -24.33
N LYS A 186 3.89 2.67 -24.70
CA LYS A 186 4.52 2.58 -26.03
C LYS A 186 3.59 1.90 -27.04
N ALA A 187 2.87 0.88 -26.61
CA ALA A 187 2.06 0.05 -27.48
C ALA A 187 0.92 -0.64 -26.74
N MET A 188 0.04 -1.28 -27.50
CA MET A 188 -1.01 -2.16 -27.02
C MET A 188 -0.96 -3.49 -27.79
N VAL A 189 -1.14 -4.60 -27.08
CA VAL A 189 -1.26 -5.94 -27.67
C VAL A 189 -2.55 -6.59 -27.21
N LYS A 190 -3.19 -7.31 -28.13
CA LYS A 190 -4.36 -8.13 -27.79
C LYS A 190 -3.87 -9.51 -27.37
N TYR A 191 -4.24 -9.94 -26.17
CA TYR A 191 -3.91 -11.26 -25.66
C TYR A 191 -5.15 -11.91 -25.06
N ARG A 192 -5.56 -13.04 -25.64
CA ARG A 192 -6.85 -13.69 -25.36
C ARG A 192 -8.01 -12.69 -25.57
N GLU A 193 -8.83 -12.49 -24.56
CA GLU A 193 -9.96 -11.55 -24.56
C GLU A 193 -9.58 -10.17 -24.00
N ASN A 194 -8.33 -9.97 -23.59
CA ASN A 194 -7.86 -8.74 -22.95
C ASN A 194 -7.00 -7.89 -23.88
N GLN A 195 -7.04 -6.58 -23.65
CA GLN A 195 -6.08 -5.62 -24.18
C GLN A 195 -5.03 -5.35 -23.11
N ILE A 196 -3.76 -5.45 -23.50
CA ILE A 196 -2.62 -5.25 -22.62
C ILE A 196 -1.87 -4.02 -23.09
N LEU A 197 -1.73 -3.06 -22.17
CA LEU A 197 -0.95 -1.84 -22.43
C LEU A 197 0.51 -2.09 -22.08
N ILE A 198 1.40 -1.78 -23.01
CA ILE A 198 2.84 -1.97 -22.87
C ILE A 198 3.47 -0.65 -22.42
N TRP A 199 4.15 -0.67 -21.28
CA TRP A 199 4.79 0.51 -20.73
C TRP A 199 5.92 1.04 -21.61
N ASN A 200 6.02 2.36 -21.67
CA ASN A 200 7.16 3.03 -22.23
C ASN A 200 8.32 2.97 -21.24
N ARG A 201 9.28 2.08 -21.48
CA ARG A 201 10.51 1.91 -20.67
C ARG A 201 11.23 3.23 -20.41
N GLY A 202 11.29 4.11 -21.42
CA GLY A 202 11.93 5.41 -21.33
C GLY A 202 11.22 6.33 -20.34
N ALA A 203 9.89 6.37 -20.39
CA ALA A 203 9.10 7.14 -19.44
C ALA A 203 9.15 6.56 -18.02
N LEU A 204 9.29 5.24 -17.90
CA LEU A 204 9.30 4.54 -16.62
C LEU A 204 10.64 4.62 -15.88
N LEU A 205 11.74 4.42 -16.60
CA LEU A 205 13.08 4.20 -16.02
C LEU A 205 14.10 5.25 -16.50
N GLY A 206 13.75 6.06 -17.50
CA GLY A 206 14.61 7.07 -18.12
C GLY A 206 15.03 6.73 -19.56
N GLU A 207 15.41 7.76 -20.32
CA GLU A 207 15.66 7.68 -21.77
C GLU A 207 16.76 6.69 -22.19
N ASN A 208 17.64 6.30 -21.27
CA ASN A 208 18.75 5.37 -21.54
C ASN A 208 18.29 3.90 -21.70
N PHE A 209 17.05 3.57 -21.36
CA PHE A 209 16.53 2.19 -21.34
C PHE A 209 15.72 1.84 -22.59
N GLN A 210 16.18 2.23 -23.79
CA GLN A 210 15.53 1.85 -25.05
C GLN A 210 15.68 0.34 -25.32
N ALA A 211 14.69 -0.26 -25.99
CA ALA A 211 14.66 -1.68 -26.28
C ALA A 211 15.76 -2.09 -27.28
N GLY A 212 16.38 -3.25 -27.05
CA GLY A 212 17.28 -3.89 -28.01
C GLY A 212 16.52 -4.59 -29.15
N ASN A 213 17.24 -5.02 -30.20
CA ASN A 213 16.69 -5.73 -31.38
C ASN A 213 16.38 -7.23 -31.14
N GLU A 214 16.35 -7.70 -29.89
CA GLU A 214 16.14 -9.12 -29.56
C GLU A 214 14.65 -9.46 -29.33
N GLU A 215 14.32 -10.75 -29.28
CA GLU A 215 12.98 -11.25 -28.97
C GLU A 215 12.47 -10.67 -27.64
N VAL A 216 11.51 -9.76 -27.75
CA VAL A 216 10.95 -9.05 -26.61
C VAL A 216 10.09 -9.98 -25.76
N LYS A 217 10.38 -10.00 -24.47
CA LYS A 217 9.53 -10.65 -23.47
C LYS A 217 8.69 -9.60 -22.77
N ILE A 218 7.43 -9.95 -22.52
CA ILE A 218 6.50 -9.06 -21.80
C ILE A 218 6.14 -9.72 -20.49
N ILE A 219 6.53 -9.08 -19.38
CA ILE A 219 6.07 -9.48 -18.05
C ILE A 219 4.69 -8.86 -17.85
N LEU A 220 3.66 -9.69 -17.73
CA LEU A 220 2.31 -9.25 -17.41
C LEU A 220 2.14 -9.09 -15.92
N VAL A 221 1.78 -7.89 -15.52
CA VAL A 221 1.45 -7.55 -14.14
C VAL A 221 -0.03 -7.24 -14.08
N GLY A 222 -0.73 -7.90 -13.16
CA GLY A 222 -2.15 -7.67 -12.93
C GLY A 222 -2.36 -6.42 -12.09
N SER A 223 -3.21 -5.49 -12.53
CA SER A 223 -3.76 -4.45 -11.65
C SER A 223 -5.01 -4.96 -10.95
N ARG A 224 -5.27 -4.47 -9.72
CA ARG A 224 -6.53 -4.75 -9.00
C ARG A 224 -7.77 -4.14 -9.67
N VAL A 225 -7.58 -3.28 -10.68
CA VAL A 225 -8.66 -2.70 -11.51
C VAL A 225 -9.03 -3.61 -12.70
N GLY A 226 -8.44 -4.81 -12.81
CA GLY A 226 -8.74 -5.76 -13.88
C GLY A 226 -8.07 -5.43 -15.22
N THR A 227 -7.16 -4.46 -15.24
CA THR A 227 -6.33 -4.14 -16.40
C THR A 227 -4.98 -4.86 -16.29
N TYR A 228 -4.52 -5.45 -17.40
CA TYR A 228 -3.20 -6.05 -17.49
C TYR A 228 -2.22 -5.04 -18.07
N LEU A 229 -1.10 -4.84 -17.39
CA LEU A 229 0.00 -4.02 -17.87
C LEU A 229 1.18 -4.92 -18.24
N GLY A 230 1.81 -4.62 -19.36
CA GLY A 230 2.99 -5.32 -19.84
C GLY A 230 4.25 -4.50 -19.65
N LEU A 231 5.25 -5.08 -19.00
CA LEU A 231 6.61 -4.54 -18.97
C LEU A 231 7.46 -5.25 -20.03
N GLU A 232 7.94 -4.47 -20.99
CA GLU A 232 8.90 -4.93 -22.00
C GLU A 232 10.27 -5.16 -21.38
N VAL A 233 10.83 -6.38 -21.51
CA VAL A 233 12.15 -6.73 -21.00
C VAL A 233 13.01 -7.41 -22.06
N ASP A 234 14.32 -7.19 -22.01
CA ASP A 234 15.24 -7.75 -23.02
C ASP A 234 15.46 -9.23 -22.76
N LYS A 235 15.63 -9.63 -21.50
CA LYS A 235 15.88 -11.03 -21.14
C LYS A 235 15.46 -11.36 -19.72
N ILE A 236 14.69 -12.43 -19.54
CA ILE A 236 14.50 -13.06 -18.22
C ILE A 236 15.74 -13.89 -17.91
N LEU A 237 16.36 -13.64 -16.76
CA LEU A 237 17.54 -14.39 -16.31
C LEU A 237 17.12 -15.62 -15.51
N LYS A 238 16.41 -15.42 -14.40
CA LYS A 238 15.94 -16.50 -13.50
C LYS A 238 14.90 -16.00 -12.51
N ILE A 239 14.27 -16.93 -11.81
CA ILE A 239 13.48 -16.65 -10.60
C ILE A 239 14.37 -16.97 -9.41
N GLN A 240 14.44 -16.07 -8.43
CA GLN A 240 15.31 -16.23 -7.26
C GLN A 240 14.63 -15.70 -5.99
N GLU A 241 14.84 -16.44 -4.92
CA GLU A 241 14.57 -16.04 -3.54
C GLU A 241 15.60 -15.00 -3.07
N LEU A 242 15.13 -13.83 -2.65
CA LEU A 242 15.94 -12.71 -2.18
C LEU A 242 15.50 -12.27 -0.80
N ASP A 243 16.47 -12.12 0.12
CA ASP A 243 16.24 -11.54 1.44
C ASP A 243 16.07 -10.01 1.32
N THR A 244 14.84 -9.55 1.53
CA THR A 244 14.42 -8.17 1.43
C THR A 244 15.00 -7.30 2.56
N ASN A 245 15.55 -7.89 3.63
CA ASN A 245 16.33 -7.11 4.62
C ASN A 245 17.60 -6.52 4.04
N LEU A 246 18.12 -7.09 2.95
CA LEU A 246 19.32 -6.61 2.26
C LEU A 246 19.00 -5.50 1.25
N PHE A 247 17.74 -5.07 1.16
CA PHE A 247 17.32 -4.05 0.22
C PHE A 247 17.58 -2.66 0.81
N THR A 248 18.18 -1.79 0.00
CA THR A 248 18.35 -0.37 0.32
C THR A 248 17.27 0.42 -0.40
N SER A 249 16.53 1.28 0.29
CA SER A 249 15.54 2.15 -0.35
C SER A 249 16.23 3.14 -1.29
N ILE A 250 15.67 3.35 -2.49
CA ILE A 250 16.16 4.36 -3.43
C ILE A 250 15.98 5.77 -2.86
N GLU A 251 14.97 6.02 -2.04
CA GLU A 251 14.73 7.32 -1.41
C GLU A 251 15.84 7.68 -0.42
N ASP A 252 16.47 6.69 0.23
CA ASP A 252 17.61 6.91 1.12
C ASP A 252 18.88 7.33 0.35
N ILE A 253 18.96 6.97 -0.94
CA ILE A 253 20.10 7.28 -1.82
C ILE A 253 19.89 8.59 -2.57
N THR A 254 18.68 8.78 -3.11
CA THR A 254 18.35 9.88 -4.05
C THR A 254 17.57 11.02 -3.40
N GLY A 255 17.08 10.80 -2.18
CA GLY A 255 16.27 11.75 -1.41
C GLY A 255 14.76 11.46 -1.50
N PRO A 256 13.97 12.05 -0.58
CA PRO A 256 12.53 11.78 -0.43
C PRO A 256 11.66 12.28 -1.59
N SER A 257 12.24 12.99 -2.56
CA SER A 257 11.53 13.49 -3.75
C SER A 257 11.52 12.50 -4.92
N TYR A 258 12.16 11.34 -4.80
CA TYR A 258 12.16 10.34 -5.86
C TYR A 258 10.79 9.69 -6.02
N GLN A 259 10.25 9.73 -7.24
CA GLN A 259 8.94 9.16 -7.58
C GLN A 259 9.03 8.14 -8.72
N GLY A 260 10.24 7.65 -9.02
CA GLY A 260 10.42 6.64 -10.06
C GLY A 260 9.93 5.25 -9.63
N ALA A 261 9.94 4.32 -10.59
CA ALA A 261 9.43 2.98 -10.40
C ALA A 261 10.36 2.05 -9.60
N ILE A 262 11.64 2.42 -9.43
CA ILE A 262 12.60 1.63 -8.67
C ILE A 262 12.45 1.99 -7.20
N GLN A 263 12.04 1.04 -6.38
CA GLN A 263 11.87 1.29 -4.94
C GLN A 263 13.10 0.91 -4.13
N PHE A 264 13.77 -0.17 -4.53
CA PHE A 264 14.92 -0.68 -3.79
C PHE A 264 16.11 -1.01 -4.69
N LEU A 265 17.25 -1.13 -4.04
CA LEU A 265 18.53 -1.52 -4.61
C LEU A 265 19.14 -2.62 -3.75
N THR A 266 19.66 -3.67 -4.37
CA THR A 266 20.50 -4.66 -3.71
C THR A 266 21.60 -5.15 -4.66
N LEU A 267 22.31 -6.22 -4.31
CA LEU A 267 23.33 -6.83 -5.15
C LEU A 267 22.86 -8.17 -5.72
N PHE A 268 23.22 -8.41 -6.98
CA PHE A 268 23.02 -9.66 -7.69
C PHE A 268 24.30 -10.00 -8.46
N GLU A 269 24.97 -11.09 -8.10
CA GLU A 269 26.20 -11.54 -8.76
C GLU A 269 27.24 -10.40 -8.88
N ASP A 270 27.48 -9.70 -7.76
CA ASP A 270 28.38 -8.54 -7.64
C ASP A 270 28.01 -7.31 -8.48
N SER A 271 26.80 -7.27 -9.04
CA SER A 271 26.25 -6.13 -9.78
C SER A 271 25.01 -5.55 -9.10
N PRO A 272 24.70 -4.27 -9.30
CA PRO A 272 23.46 -3.67 -8.82
C PRO A 272 22.22 -4.41 -9.35
N LEU A 273 21.26 -4.66 -8.46
CA LEU A 273 19.93 -5.16 -8.79
C LEU A 273 18.89 -4.13 -8.39
N PHE A 274 18.18 -3.58 -9.39
CA PHE A 274 17.14 -2.59 -9.19
C PHE A 274 15.79 -3.28 -8.99
N ILE A 275 15.18 -3.09 -7.82
CA ILE A 275 13.87 -3.67 -7.50
C ILE A 275 12.78 -2.69 -7.96
N ILE A 276 12.02 -3.09 -8.97
CA ILE A 276 10.85 -2.34 -9.42
C ILE A 276 9.73 -2.61 -8.42
N GLY A 277 9.33 -1.55 -7.73
CA GLY A 277 8.20 -1.61 -6.84
C GLY A 277 6.97 -1.05 -7.53
N TRP A 278 5.99 -1.94 -7.75
CA TRP A 278 4.76 -1.56 -8.41
C TRP A 278 3.96 -0.65 -7.48
N ARG A 279 4.01 0.67 -7.71
CA ARG A 279 3.23 1.61 -6.91
C ARG A 279 1.75 1.31 -7.12
N THR A 280 1.04 1.34 -6.00
CA THR A 280 -0.39 1.11 -5.76
C THR A 280 -1.29 1.39 -6.96
N ASP A 281 -2.41 0.65 -7.07
CA ASP A 281 -3.41 0.81 -8.13
C ASP A 281 -3.86 2.26 -8.39
N ALA A 282 -3.68 3.16 -7.42
CA ALA A 282 -3.89 4.60 -7.56
C ALA A 282 -3.01 5.23 -8.67
N PHE A 283 -1.72 4.90 -8.73
CA PHE A 283 -0.81 5.44 -9.75
C PHE A 283 -1.23 4.98 -11.16
N ILE A 284 -1.61 3.71 -11.28
CA ILE A 284 -2.02 3.11 -12.57
C ILE A 284 -3.37 3.65 -13.02
N LYS A 285 -4.31 3.83 -12.09
CA LYS A 285 -5.67 4.30 -12.39
C LYS A 285 -5.68 5.70 -13.00
N ASP A 286 -4.78 6.57 -12.56
CA ASP A 286 -4.67 7.94 -13.09
C ASP A 286 -3.91 8.00 -14.42
N LEU A 287 -3.11 6.97 -14.72
CA LEU A 287 -2.31 6.90 -15.95
C LEU A 287 -3.04 6.23 -17.11
N ILE A 288 -3.91 5.24 -16.86
CA ILE A 288 -4.60 4.55 -17.96
C ILE A 288 -5.63 5.51 -18.59
N PRO A 289 -5.45 5.87 -19.88
CA PRO A 289 -6.43 6.72 -20.55
C PRO A 289 -7.76 5.99 -20.66
N ILE A 290 -8.85 6.63 -20.19
CA ILE A 290 -10.20 6.04 -20.16
C ILE A 290 -10.64 5.52 -21.54
N HIS A 291 -10.18 6.15 -22.62
CA HIS A 291 -10.51 5.74 -23.99
C HIS A 291 -9.79 4.47 -24.45
N LEU A 292 -8.75 4.01 -23.74
CA LEU A 292 -8.02 2.76 -24.01
C LEU A 292 -8.58 1.56 -23.23
N LEU A 293 -9.48 1.77 -22.28
CA LEU A 293 -10.08 0.68 -21.47
C LEU A 293 -11.21 -0.08 -22.19
N GLY A 294 -11.60 0.33 -23.40
CA GLY A 294 -12.80 -0.17 -24.07
C GLY A 294 -14.08 0.11 -23.26
N ASP A 295 -15.25 -0.19 -23.80
CA ASP A 295 -16.54 -0.11 -23.08
C ASP A 295 -16.67 -1.21 -22.01
N ALA A 296 -15.65 -1.40 -21.16
CA ALA A 296 -15.72 -2.26 -19.98
C ALA A 296 -16.46 -1.52 -18.85
N ARG A 297 -17.78 -1.41 -19.00
CA ARG A 297 -18.75 -1.17 -17.90
C ARG A 297 -19.59 -2.40 -17.67
#